data_AF-A0A7X8KW44-F1
#
_entry.id   AF-A0A7X8KW44-F1
#
_cell.length_a   1.000
_cell.length_b   1.000
_cell.length_c   1.000
_cell.angle_alpha   90.00
_cell.angle_beta   90.00
_cell.angle_gamma   90.00
#
_symmetry.space_group_name_H-M   'P 1'
#
loop_
_entity.id
_entity.type
_entity.pdbx_description
1 polymer ?
#
loop_
_entity_poly.entity_id
_entity_poly.type
_entity_poly.pdbx_seq_one_letter_code
_entity_poly.pdbx_strand_id
1 'polypeptide(L)'
;MHEISSEESFISLDSAGISIRTTMPHILDILLLDRTTSSPNKSQNIIWANDHYQDLDANLYAPTAQIKPELITGERSSIIMPRALKSFDTQKKRTKTSAEVFTPAWIVKKQNDAVEENYVDDDLETYVSRKWLEITCGEAPYMASRYDMLTGIPISLNERVGFVDRKLKRINNEVADKAEWQRLVELAYKSSYGFEWNGDSLLLARENLLYTYWDYYLAKWAKQPTCGLIENIAKIISYNVFQMDGLTYTIPLTERKEEVKQSQLLLVGFEEPEEVEWVTIPGKRVRIMNWETNKMEYFDKGIKKYER
;
A
#
# COMPACT_ATOMS: atom_id res chain seq x y z
N MET A 1 26.14 -43.98 2.87
CA MET A 1 26.76 -42.66 2.62
C MET A 1 26.52 -42.30 1.17
N HIS A 2 25.51 -41.48 0.93
CA HIS A 2 25.50 -40.35 -0.01
C HIS A 2 24.08 -39.80 0.01
N GLU A 3 23.88 -38.83 0.91
CA GLU A 3 22.74 -37.94 0.90
C GLU A 3 22.76 -37.12 -0.38
N ILE A 4 21.63 -37.08 -1.09
CA ILE A 4 21.39 -36.13 -2.16
C ILE A 4 20.63 -34.97 -1.51
N SER A 5 21.35 -33.89 -1.21
CA SER A 5 20.75 -32.60 -0.85
C SER A 5 20.23 -31.93 -2.13
N SER A 6 18.93 -32.02 -2.38
CA SER A 6 18.27 -31.20 -3.41
C SER A 6 17.95 -29.82 -2.82
N GLU A 7 18.93 -28.91 -2.85
CA GLU A 7 18.65 -27.48 -2.81
C GLU A 7 18.11 -27.08 -4.20
N GLU A 8 16.81 -27.25 -4.42
CA GLU A 8 16.13 -26.54 -5.50
C GLU A 8 16.04 -25.06 -5.08
N SER A 9 16.85 -24.22 -5.72
CA SER A 9 16.79 -22.77 -5.54
C SER A 9 15.40 -22.26 -5.92
N PHE A 10 14.63 -21.86 -4.91
CA PHE A 10 13.32 -21.23 -5.08
C PHE A 10 13.48 -19.88 -5.78
N ILE A 11 13.14 -19.85 -7.07
CA ILE A 11 13.12 -18.61 -7.84
C ILE A 11 11.78 -17.91 -7.57
N SER A 12 11.78 -16.91 -6.68
CA SER A 12 10.69 -15.94 -6.60
C SER A 12 10.61 -15.14 -7.92
N LEU A 13 9.43 -14.62 -8.28
CA LEU A 13 9.25 -13.75 -9.46
C LEU A 13 10.29 -12.61 -9.52
N ASP A 14 10.70 -12.11 -8.35
CA ASP A 14 11.76 -11.12 -8.17
C ASP A 14 13.13 -11.62 -8.66
N SER A 15 13.50 -12.83 -8.26
CA SER A 15 14.80 -13.43 -8.61
C SER A 15 14.91 -13.89 -10.06
N ALA A 16 13.79 -14.05 -10.78
CA ALA A 16 13.77 -14.31 -12.22
C ALA A 16 13.87 -13.03 -13.08
N GLY A 17 13.81 -11.84 -12.47
CA GLY A 17 13.71 -10.57 -13.20
C GLY A 17 12.37 -10.36 -13.91
N ILE A 18 11.34 -11.12 -13.54
CA ILE A 18 10.01 -11.07 -14.17
C ILE A 18 9.05 -10.30 -13.25
N SER A 19 8.86 -9.02 -13.56
CA SER A 19 7.95 -8.15 -12.83
C SER A 19 6.48 -8.42 -13.20
N ILE A 20 5.58 -8.43 -12.22
CA ILE A 20 4.12 -8.46 -12.46
C ILE A 20 3.67 -7.26 -13.31
N ARG A 21 4.41 -6.14 -13.27
CA ARG A 21 4.12 -4.95 -14.07
C ARG A 21 4.19 -5.22 -15.57
N THR A 22 5.08 -6.12 -16.00
CA THR A 22 5.29 -6.42 -17.43
C THR A 22 4.56 -7.70 -17.86
N THR A 23 4.44 -8.67 -16.95
CA THR A 23 3.85 -9.98 -17.29
C THR A 23 2.35 -10.08 -17.05
N MET A 24 1.80 -9.22 -16.20
CA MET A 24 0.40 -9.27 -15.80
C MET A 24 -0.24 -7.87 -15.86
N PRO A 25 -0.39 -7.26 -17.06
CA PRO A 25 -0.88 -5.89 -17.20
C PRO A 25 -2.26 -5.67 -16.55
N HIS A 26 -3.18 -6.62 -16.69
CA HIS A 26 -4.50 -6.55 -16.03
C HIS A 26 -4.40 -6.52 -14.50
N ILE A 27 -3.42 -7.23 -13.92
CA ILE A 27 -3.18 -7.20 -12.48
C ILE A 27 -2.59 -5.84 -12.08
N LEU A 28 -1.67 -5.28 -12.87
CA LEU A 28 -1.15 -3.93 -12.64
C LEU A 28 -2.27 -2.89 -12.65
N ASP A 29 -3.21 -2.97 -13.59
CA ASP A 29 -4.37 -2.08 -13.65
C ASP A 29 -5.20 -2.13 -12.36
N ILE A 30 -5.40 -3.33 -11.79
CA ILE A 30 -6.09 -3.50 -10.52
C ILE A 30 -5.28 -2.89 -9.36
N LEU A 31 -3.96 -3.11 -9.32
CA LEU A 31 -3.09 -2.59 -8.28
C LEU A 31 -2.89 -1.07 -8.36
N LEU A 32 -3.11 -0.43 -9.50
CA LEU A 32 -3.09 1.03 -9.64
C LEU A 32 -4.42 1.70 -9.30
N LEU A 33 -5.51 0.95 -9.28
CA LEU A 33 -6.85 1.52 -9.12
C LEU A 33 -7.02 2.22 -7.76
N ASP A 34 -7.55 3.44 -7.80
CA ASP A 34 -8.08 4.13 -6.63
C ASP A 34 -9.58 3.80 -6.49
N ARG A 35 -9.88 2.96 -5.49
CA ARG A 35 -11.25 2.50 -5.20
C ARG A 35 -12.17 3.61 -4.68
N THR A 36 -11.64 4.72 -4.17
CA THR A 36 -12.46 5.85 -3.72
C THR A 36 -12.98 6.66 -4.90
N THR A 37 -12.15 6.94 -5.90
CA THR A 37 -12.49 7.80 -7.04
C THR A 37 -13.01 7.06 -8.27
N SER A 38 -12.78 5.75 -8.33
CA SER A 38 -13.27 4.91 -9.41
C SER A 38 -14.77 4.61 -9.31
N SER A 39 -15.37 4.37 -10.47
CA SER A 39 -16.76 3.93 -10.65
C SER A 39 -16.83 2.88 -11.76
N PRO A 40 -17.94 2.13 -11.92
CA PRO A 40 -18.07 1.11 -12.98
C PRO A 40 -17.79 1.63 -14.40
N ASN A 41 -18.02 2.92 -14.65
CA ASN A 41 -17.86 3.53 -15.98
C ASN A 41 -16.61 4.43 -16.07
N LYS A 42 -15.87 4.60 -14.98
CA LYS A 42 -14.71 5.48 -14.92
C LYS A 42 -13.72 4.98 -13.88
N SER A 43 -12.70 4.27 -14.36
CA SER A 43 -11.53 3.91 -13.56
C SER A 43 -10.62 5.11 -13.39
N GLN A 44 -10.10 5.28 -12.19
CA GLN A 44 -9.12 6.30 -11.83
C GLN A 44 -8.03 5.61 -11.03
N ASN A 45 -6.78 5.90 -11.35
CA ASN A 45 -5.64 5.36 -10.63
C ASN A 45 -5.28 6.24 -9.45
N ILE A 46 -4.48 5.68 -8.54
CA ILE A 46 -3.75 6.43 -7.52
C ILE A 46 -2.87 7.51 -8.18
N ILE A 47 -2.65 8.61 -7.47
CA ILE A 47 -1.83 9.73 -7.96
C ILE A 47 -0.41 9.64 -7.41
N TRP A 48 0.54 10.33 -8.03
CA TRP A 48 1.92 10.37 -7.54
C TRP A 48 2.01 10.92 -6.11
N ALA A 49 1.29 12.01 -5.82
CA ALA A 49 1.26 12.74 -4.55
C ALA A 49 2.62 13.23 -4.05
N ASN A 50 3.63 13.26 -4.92
CA ASN A 50 4.95 13.84 -4.70
C ASN A 50 5.50 14.43 -6.00
N ASP A 51 6.59 15.18 -5.89
CA ASP A 51 7.28 15.85 -6.99
C ASP A 51 8.53 15.11 -7.46
N HIS A 52 8.76 13.87 -6.97
CA HIS A 52 10.03 13.18 -7.13
C HIS A 52 10.42 12.84 -8.58
N TYR A 53 9.44 12.85 -9.49
CA TYR A 53 9.59 12.42 -10.88
C TYR A 53 9.27 13.54 -11.87
N GLN A 54 9.01 14.77 -11.41
CA GLN A 54 8.62 15.90 -12.27
C GLN A 54 9.68 16.25 -13.34
N ASP A 55 10.96 15.99 -13.05
CA ASP A 55 12.07 16.20 -13.99
C ASP A 55 11.95 15.30 -15.24
N LEU A 56 11.19 14.20 -15.19
CA LEU A 56 10.93 13.34 -16.34
C LEU A 56 9.91 13.93 -17.30
N ASP A 57 8.83 14.50 -16.76
CA ASP A 57 7.80 15.29 -17.45
C ASP A 57 6.93 15.99 -16.40
N ALA A 58 6.88 17.32 -16.44
CA ALA A 58 6.22 18.14 -15.43
C ALA A 58 4.70 17.91 -15.31
N ASN A 59 4.06 17.41 -16.37
CA ASN A 59 2.62 17.17 -16.41
C ASN A 59 2.28 15.71 -16.09
N LEU A 60 2.97 14.76 -16.71
CA LEU A 60 2.70 13.32 -16.53
C LEU A 60 3.11 12.81 -15.14
N TYR A 61 4.11 13.45 -14.53
CA TYR A 61 4.61 13.13 -13.20
C TYR A 61 4.29 14.23 -12.18
N ALA A 62 3.29 15.07 -12.45
CA ALA A 62 2.81 16.04 -11.48
C ALA A 62 2.26 15.34 -10.22
N PRO A 63 2.26 15.98 -9.04
CA PRO A 63 1.79 15.34 -7.80
C PRO A 63 0.32 14.94 -7.87
N THR A 64 -0.49 15.68 -8.64
CA THR A 64 -1.92 15.41 -8.87
C THR A 64 -2.18 14.48 -10.07
N ALA A 65 -1.15 14.12 -10.84
CA ALA A 65 -1.28 13.23 -11.98
C ALA A 65 -1.42 11.76 -11.53
N GLN A 66 -2.19 11.00 -12.29
CA GLN A 66 -2.39 9.57 -12.06
C GLN A 66 -1.15 8.77 -12.49
N ILE A 67 -0.80 7.75 -11.71
CA ILE A 67 0.21 6.78 -12.11
C ILE A 67 -0.42 5.86 -13.15
N LYS A 68 0.02 5.99 -14.41
CA LYS A 68 -0.44 5.14 -15.51
C LYS A 68 0.56 4.03 -15.83
N PRO A 69 0.12 2.84 -16.31
CA PRO A 69 1.01 1.74 -16.63
C PRO A 69 2.17 2.13 -17.56
N GLU A 70 1.91 2.93 -18.59
CA GLU A 70 2.92 3.38 -19.55
C GLU A 70 4.01 4.27 -18.94
N LEU A 71 3.75 4.89 -17.78
CA LEU A 71 4.71 5.73 -17.07
C LEU A 71 5.68 4.93 -16.20
N ILE A 72 5.41 3.65 -15.94
CA ILE A 72 6.13 2.79 -14.99
C ILE A 72 6.49 1.40 -15.56
N THR A 73 6.39 1.24 -16.88
CA THR A 73 6.74 0.02 -17.62
C THR A 73 7.68 0.34 -18.79
N GLY A 74 8.16 -0.68 -19.49
CA GLY A 74 9.11 -0.52 -20.60
C GLY A 74 10.41 0.16 -20.15
N GLU A 75 10.80 1.22 -20.85
CA GLU A 75 11.99 2.02 -20.51
C GLU A 75 11.90 2.72 -19.14
N ARG A 76 10.69 2.85 -18.58
CA ARG A 76 10.44 3.46 -17.27
C ARG A 76 10.22 2.43 -16.15
N SER A 77 10.48 1.16 -16.41
CA SER A 77 10.25 0.05 -15.45
C SER A 77 10.99 0.20 -14.12
N SER A 78 12.15 0.88 -14.12
CA SER A 78 13.01 1.02 -12.94
C SER A 78 12.72 2.27 -12.08
N ILE A 79 11.80 3.15 -12.48
CA ILE A 79 11.64 4.43 -11.76
C ILE A 79 10.98 4.25 -10.38
N ILE A 80 10.05 3.29 -10.25
CA ILE A 80 9.49 2.88 -8.96
C ILE A 80 10.22 1.61 -8.54
N MET A 81 11.11 1.76 -7.57
CA MET A 81 11.91 0.67 -6.98
C MET A 81 11.98 0.82 -5.45
N PRO A 82 12.26 -0.28 -4.72
CA PRO A 82 12.45 -0.24 -3.28
C PRO A 82 13.41 0.86 -2.84
N ARG A 83 13.06 1.56 -1.77
CA ARG A 83 13.80 2.74 -1.29
C ARG A 83 15.26 2.43 -0.98
N ALA A 84 15.54 1.25 -0.42
CA ALA A 84 16.90 0.81 -0.10
C ALA A 84 17.82 0.74 -1.33
N LEU A 85 17.25 0.57 -2.53
CA LEU A 85 17.98 0.50 -3.80
C LEU A 85 18.18 1.87 -4.46
N LYS A 86 17.56 2.94 -3.93
CA LYS A 86 17.73 4.30 -4.46
C LYS A 86 19.09 4.87 -4.07
N SER A 87 19.58 5.85 -4.83
CA SER A 87 20.83 6.54 -4.48
C SER A 87 20.76 7.17 -3.08
N PHE A 88 21.89 7.23 -2.38
CA PHE A 88 21.96 7.81 -1.03
C PHE A 88 21.43 9.26 -0.97
N ASP A 89 21.74 10.07 -1.99
CA ASP A 89 21.25 11.45 -2.09
C ASP A 89 19.73 11.50 -2.25
N THR A 90 19.15 10.61 -3.05
CA THR A 90 17.69 10.48 -3.20
C THR A 90 17.04 10.07 -1.87
N GLN A 91 17.61 9.08 -1.17
CA GLN A 91 17.09 8.64 0.13
C GLN A 91 17.10 9.80 1.14
N LYS A 92 18.22 10.51 1.26
CA LYS A 92 18.38 11.65 2.16
C LYS A 92 17.40 12.80 1.84
N LYS A 93 17.20 13.12 0.56
CA LYS A 93 16.24 14.14 0.12
C LYS A 93 14.84 13.77 0.59
N ARG A 94 14.40 12.53 0.33
CA ARG A 94 13.05 12.06 0.67
C ARG A 94 12.80 11.97 2.18
N THR A 95 13.78 11.54 2.97
CA THR A 95 13.65 11.57 4.45
C THR A 95 13.42 12.99 4.96
N LYS A 96 14.08 13.98 4.36
CA LYS A 96 13.94 15.39 4.77
C LYS A 96 12.61 16.01 4.31
N THR A 97 12.19 15.76 3.07
CA THR A 97 11.01 16.43 2.47
C THR A 97 9.70 15.73 2.78
N SER A 98 9.72 14.40 2.87
CA SER A 98 8.54 13.55 2.87
C SER A 98 8.39 12.75 4.16
N ALA A 99 9.26 13.02 5.16
CA ALA A 99 9.35 12.26 6.40
C ALA A 99 9.44 10.75 6.19
N GLU A 100 10.04 10.33 5.07
CA GLU A 100 10.22 8.91 4.74
C GLU A 100 11.21 8.27 5.74
N VAL A 101 10.69 7.38 6.61
CA VAL A 101 11.46 6.64 7.62
C VAL A 101 11.70 5.21 7.16
N PHE A 102 12.86 4.67 7.54
CA PHE A 102 13.21 3.27 7.35
C PHE A 102 12.98 2.50 8.64
N THR A 103 12.04 1.56 8.63
CA THR A 103 11.81 0.65 9.75
C THR A 103 12.53 -0.67 9.49
N PRO A 104 13.65 -0.94 10.18
CA PRO A 104 14.41 -2.17 9.97
C PRO A 104 13.59 -3.41 10.35
N ALA A 105 13.86 -4.55 9.73
CA ALA A 105 13.08 -5.77 9.94
C ALA A 105 13.06 -6.21 11.43
N TRP A 106 14.12 -5.97 12.19
CA TRP A 106 14.18 -6.30 13.61
C TRP A 106 13.25 -5.43 14.48
N ILE A 107 13.00 -4.17 14.10
CA ILE A 107 12.02 -3.29 14.77
C ILE A 107 10.61 -3.79 14.47
N VAL A 108 10.32 -4.08 13.20
CA VAL A 108 9.03 -4.65 12.77
C VAL A 108 8.76 -5.93 13.55
N LYS A 109 9.74 -6.84 13.62
CA LYS A 109 9.65 -8.07 14.39
C LYS A 109 9.29 -7.79 15.85
N LYS A 110 10.04 -6.92 16.52
CA LYS A 110 9.84 -6.61 17.94
C LYS A 110 8.43 -6.06 18.22
N GLN A 111 7.92 -5.20 17.35
CA GLN A 111 6.59 -4.60 17.54
C GLN A 111 5.46 -5.57 17.21
N ASN A 112 5.56 -6.32 16.10
CA ASN A 112 4.56 -7.34 15.77
C ASN A 112 4.55 -8.46 16.81
N ASP A 113 5.71 -8.90 17.34
CA ASP A 113 5.78 -9.90 18.41
C ASP A 113 5.04 -9.45 19.67
N ALA A 114 5.21 -8.20 20.09
CA ALA A 114 4.55 -7.67 21.28
C ALA A 114 3.01 -7.64 21.14
N VAL A 115 2.49 -7.46 19.92
CA VAL A 115 1.06 -7.53 19.66
C VAL A 115 0.59 -8.98 19.61
N GLU A 116 1.36 -9.85 18.97
CA GLU A 116 1.08 -11.28 18.81
C GLU A 116 0.96 -12.05 20.13
N GLU A 117 1.65 -11.62 21.18
CA GLU A 117 1.53 -12.20 22.54
C GLU A 117 0.07 -12.26 23.03
N ASN A 118 -0.79 -11.36 22.55
CA ASN A 118 -2.21 -11.32 22.93
C ASN A 118 -3.08 -12.36 22.20
N TYR A 119 -2.56 -13.01 21.16
CA TYR A 119 -3.34 -13.80 20.20
C TYR A 119 -2.82 -15.23 20.00
N VAL A 120 -1.86 -15.66 20.83
CA VAL A 120 -1.21 -16.99 20.74
C VAL A 120 -2.23 -18.13 20.86
N ASP A 121 -3.25 -17.95 21.70
CA ASP A 121 -4.27 -18.97 21.99
C ASP A 121 -5.50 -18.91 21.08
N ASP A 122 -5.56 -17.96 20.14
CA ASP A 122 -6.69 -17.87 19.21
C ASP A 122 -6.74 -19.11 18.31
N ASP A 123 -7.95 -19.58 17.99
CA ASP A 123 -8.13 -20.49 16.86
C ASP A 123 -7.79 -19.79 15.53
N LEU A 124 -7.56 -20.58 14.49
CA LEU A 124 -7.07 -20.06 13.21
C LEU A 124 -8.03 -19.03 12.57
N GLU A 125 -9.34 -19.26 12.62
CA GLU A 125 -10.33 -18.36 12.02
C GLU A 125 -10.34 -17.02 12.75
N THR A 126 -10.36 -17.06 14.09
CA THR A 126 -10.31 -15.88 14.94
C THR A 126 -9.04 -15.08 14.67
N TYR A 127 -7.88 -15.73 14.68
CA TYR A 127 -6.58 -15.09 14.42
C TYR A 127 -6.53 -14.42 13.04
N VAL A 128 -6.93 -15.14 11.99
CA VAL A 128 -6.89 -14.68 10.61
C VAL A 128 -7.89 -13.53 10.36
N SER A 129 -9.05 -13.54 11.03
CA SER A 129 -10.08 -12.51 10.88
C SER A 129 -9.76 -11.18 11.60
N ARG A 130 -8.73 -11.13 12.46
CA ARG A 130 -8.36 -9.91 13.17
C ARG A 130 -7.99 -8.79 12.21
N LYS A 131 -8.62 -7.62 12.42
CA LYS A 131 -8.40 -6.41 11.63
C LYS A 131 -7.13 -5.71 12.09
N TRP A 132 -6.15 -5.60 11.20
CA TRP A 132 -4.90 -4.88 11.43
C TRP A 132 -4.75 -3.77 10.41
N LEU A 133 -4.23 -2.61 10.83
CA LEU A 133 -4.01 -1.45 9.97
C LEU A 133 -2.57 -0.94 10.16
N GLU A 134 -1.77 -0.96 9.09
CA GLU A 134 -0.50 -0.22 9.05
C GLU A 134 -0.78 1.22 8.58
N ILE A 135 -0.64 2.19 9.50
CA ILE A 135 -0.77 3.60 9.16
C ILE A 135 0.48 4.09 8.44
N THR A 136 0.33 4.95 7.42
CA THR A 136 1.46 5.50 6.63
C THR A 136 2.45 4.42 6.23
N CYS A 137 1.95 3.38 5.55
CA CYS A 137 2.61 2.09 5.44
C CYS A 137 3.85 2.09 4.54
N GLY A 138 4.12 3.15 3.76
CA GLY A 138 5.26 3.17 2.85
C GLY A 138 5.23 1.97 1.89
N GLU A 139 6.19 1.06 2.02
CA GLU A 139 6.31 -0.18 1.22
C GLU A 139 5.71 -1.42 1.94
N ALA A 140 4.92 -1.19 2.99
CA ALA A 140 4.24 -2.16 3.86
C ALA A 140 5.15 -3.15 4.63
N PRO A 141 6.25 -2.70 5.27
CA PRO A 141 7.14 -3.61 6.00
C PRO A 141 6.48 -4.30 7.20
N TYR A 142 5.46 -3.70 7.84
CA TYR A 142 4.72 -4.36 8.92
C TYR A 142 3.68 -5.35 8.41
N MET A 143 3.17 -5.19 7.18
CA MET A 143 2.27 -6.18 6.57
C MET A 143 3.06 -7.36 5.98
N ALA A 144 4.06 -7.08 5.14
CA ALA A 144 4.81 -8.05 4.33
C ALA A 144 6.31 -7.72 4.31
N SER A 145 7.09 -8.38 5.15
CA SER A 145 8.53 -8.12 5.32
C SER A 145 9.38 -8.85 4.28
N ARG A 146 9.24 -8.50 2.99
CA ARG A 146 9.94 -9.19 1.89
C ARG A 146 11.43 -8.90 1.81
N TYR A 147 11.87 -7.74 2.28
CA TYR A 147 13.27 -7.33 2.35
C TYR A 147 13.47 -6.40 3.56
N ASP A 148 14.70 -6.31 4.04
CA ASP A 148 15.04 -5.37 5.10
C ASP A 148 15.06 -3.94 4.53
N MET A 149 14.30 -3.03 5.16
CA MET A 149 14.12 -1.67 4.64
C MET A 149 15.41 -0.86 4.62
N LEU A 150 16.40 -1.14 5.49
CA LEU A 150 17.66 -0.41 5.49
C LEU A 150 18.60 -0.89 4.38
N THR A 151 18.71 -2.20 4.22
CA THR A 151 19.74 -2.81 3.37
C THR A 151 19.23 -3.22 1.99
N GLY A 152 17.91 -3.39 1.84
CA GLY A 152 17.29 -3.93 0.63
C GLY A 152 17.53 -5.43 0.45
N ILE A 153 18.16 -6.10 1.42
CA ILE A 153 18.44 -7.53 1.36
C ILE A 153 17.12 -8.31 1.47
N PRO A 154 16.83 -9.22 0.54
CA PRO A 154 15.66 -10.08 0.62
C PRO A 154 15.62 -10.91 1.90
N ILE A 155 14.44 -11.03 2.49
CA ILE A 155 14.19 -11.87 3.68
C ILE A 155 13.53 -13.16 3.23
N SER A 156 14.11 -14.29 3.67
CA SER A 156 13.60 -15.61 3.34
C SER A 156 12.18 -15.80 3.89
N LEU A 157 11.35 -16.61 3.21
CA LEU A 157 9.93 -16.75 3.53
C LEU A 157 9.68 -17.13 5.01
N ASN A 158 10.54 -17.97 5.59
CA ASN A 158 10.38 -18.44 6.97
C ASN A 158 10.75 -17.39 8.04
N GLU A 159 11.56 -16.41 7.65
CA GLU A 159 12.07 -15.33 8.50
C GLU A 159 11.23 -14.05 8.39
N ARG A 160 10.23 -14.00 7.50
CA ARG A 160 9.34 -12.84 7.38
C ARG A 160 8.48 -12.67 8.64
N VAL A 161 8.29 -11.42 9.05
CA VAL A 161 7.71 -11.04 10.35
C VAL A 161 6.50 -10.13 10.26
N GLY A 162 6.06 -9.79 9.04
CA GLY A 162 4.88 -8.98 8.81
C GLY A 162 3.62 -9.67 9.30
N PHE A 163 2.59 -8.92 9.69
CA PHE A 163 1.36 -9.53 10.21
C PHE A 163 0.58 -10.31 9.14
N VAL A 164 0.71 -9.98 7.85
CA VAL A 164 0.20 -10.84 6.77
C VAL A 164 1.07 -12.08 6.63
N ASP A 165 2.39 -11.95 6.68
CA ASP A 165 3.30 -13.12 6.65
C ASP A 165 2.97 -14.11 7.78
N ARG A 166 2.70 -13.62 8.99
CA ARG A 166 2.32 -14.46 10.14
C ARG A 166 1.00 -15.19 9.92
N LYS A 167 -0.05 -14.48 9.44
CA LYS A 167 -1.32 -15.09 9.04
C LYS A 167 -1.12 -16.19 8.01
N LEU A 168 -0.40 -15.90 6.91
CA LEU A 168 -0.17 -16.88 5.85
C LEU A 168 0.71 -18.05 6.30
N LYS A 169 1.71 -17.82 7.15
CA LYS A 169 2.54 -18.87 7.75
C LYS A 169 1.70 -19.83 8.58
N ARG A 170 0.79 -19.30 9.41
CA ARG A 170 -0.12 -20.11 10.22
C ARG A 170 -1.08 -20.93 9.36
N ILE A 171 -1.69 -20.29 8.36
CA ILE A 171 -2.56 -20.97 7.37
C ILE A 171 -1.80 -22.07 6.61
N ASN A 172 -0.56 -21.82 6.16
CA ASN A 172 0.28 -22.82 5.48
C ASN A 172 0.57 -24.03 6.37
N ASN A 173 0.76 -23.83 7.67
CA ASN A 173 1.09 -24.90 8.62
C ASN A 173 -0.13 -25.72 9.00
N GLU A 174 -1.28 -25.09 9.19
CA GLU A 174 -2.46 -25.72 9.81
C GLU A 174 -3.47 -26.26 8.77
N VAL A 175 -3.44 -25.78 7.53
CA VAL A 175 -4.46 -26.10 6.52
C VAL A 175 -3.90 -27.01 5.43
N ALA A 176 -4.53 -28.17 5.24
CA ALA A 176 -4.16 -29.15 4.20
C ALA A 176 -5.04 -29.07 2.95
N ASP A 177 -6.28 -28.63 3.08
CA ASP A 177 -7.20 -28.48 1.95
C ASP A 177 -6.97 -27.17 1.19
N LYS A 178 -6.95 -27.25 -0.14
CA LYS A 178 -6.63 -26.09 -0.99
C LYS A 178 -7.74 -25.04 -1.03
N ALA A 179 -9.00 -25.48 -1.02
CA ALA A 179 -10.13 -24.55 -1.07
C ALA A 179 -10.23 -23.78 0.26
N GLU A 180 -10.08 -24.49 1.38
CA GLU A 180 -10.06 -23.89 2.71
C GLU A 180 -8.86 -22.96 2.90
N TRP A 181 -7.68 -23.37 2.41
CA TRP A 181 -6.49 -22.52 2.41
C TRP A 181 -6.77 -21.20 1.70
N GLN A 182 -7.33 -21.26 0.48
CA GLN A 182 -7.63 -20.06 -0.30
C GLN A 182 -8.67 -19.17 0.41
N ARG A 183 -9.70 -19.76 1.02
CA ARG A 183 -10.72 -19.03 1.79
C ARG A 183 -10.11 -18.26 2.96
N LEU A 184 -9.25 -18.90 3.75
CA LEU A 184 -8.58 -18.28 4.89
C LEU A 184 -7.56 -17.23 4.45
N VAL A 185 -6.86 -17.45 3.33
CA VAL A 185 -5.98 -16.43 2.76
C VAL A 185 -6.78 -15.20 2.34
N GLU A 186 -7.89 -15.36 1.63
CA GLU A 186 -8.76 -14.22 1.30
C GLU A 186 -9.26 -13.49 2.54
N LEU A 187 -9.61 -14.22 3.61
CA LEU A 187 -9.97 -13.62 4.90
C LEU A 187 -8.81 -12.84 5.51
N ALA A 188 -7.58 -13.38 5.48
CA ALA A 188 -6.37 -12.72 5.96
C ALA A 188 -6.13 -11.39 5.26
N TYR A 189 -6.27 -11.36 3.93
CA TYR A 189 -6.13 -10.13 3.15
C TYR A 189 -7.29 -9.16 3.40
N LYS A 190 -8.54 -9.65 3.51
CA LYS A 190 -9.73 -8.83 3.80
C LYS A 190 -9.66 -8.16 5.19
N SER A 191 -8.95 -8.77 6.14
CA SER A 191 -8.74 -8.24 7.49
C SER A 191 -7.41 -7.48 7.67
N SER A 192 -6.64 -7.27 6.60
CA SER A 192 -5.34 -6.61 6.67
C SER A 192 -5.35 -5.33 5.81
N TYR A 193 -5.13 -4.19 6.45
CA TYR A 193 -5.27 -2.86 5.86
C TYR A 193 -3.96 -2.08 5.94
N GLY A 194 -3.81 -1.11 5.04
CA GLY A 194 -2.75 -0.12 5.08
C GLY A 194 -3.17 1.17 4.35
N PHE A 195 -2.59 2.30 4.72
CA PHE A 195 -2.73 3.51 3.90
C PHE A 195 -1.42 4.24 3.76
N GLU A 196 -1.24 4.91 2.63
CA GLU A 196 -0.04 5.69 2.33
C GLU A 196 -0.42 6.97 1.56
N TRP A 197 0.36 8.03 1.76
CA TRP A 197 0.21 9.28 1.01
C TRP A 197 0.79 9.14 -0.40
N ASN A 198 2.02 8.65 -0.51
CA ASN A 198 2.80 8.60 -1.75
C ASN A 198 2.38 7.44 -2.65
N GLY A 199 2.00 7.73 -3.90
CA GLY A 199 1.49 6.71 -4.81
C GLY A 199 2.52 5.67 -5.23
N ASP A 200 3.79 6.06 -5.37
CA ASP A 200 4.88 5.13 -5.71
C ASP A 200 5.18 4.13 -4.59
N SER A 201 5.21 4.62 -3.34
CA SER A 201 5.33 3.76 -2.15
C SER A 201 4.12 2.84 -2.01
N LEU A 202 2.90 3.38 -2.17
CA LEU A 202 1.67 2.62 -2.11
C LEU A 202 1.62 1.49 -3.14
N LEU A 203 2.09 1.74 -4.36
CA LEU A 203 2.20 0.68 -5.38
C LEU A 203 3.14 -0.41 -4.90
N LEU A 204 4.35 -0.08 -4.41
CA LEU A 204 5.29 -1.07 -3.88
C LEU A 204 4.68 -1.90 -2.73
N ALA A 205 3.95 -1.28 -1.82
CA ALA A 205 3.21 -1.98 -0.76
C ALA A 205 2.21 -3.00 -1.33
N ARG A 206 1.43 -2.60 -2.34
CA ARG A 206 0.45 -3.47 -3.01
C ARG A 206 1.13 -4.64 -3.74
N GLU A 207 2.26 -4.38 -4.40
CA GLU A 207 3.05 -5.42 -5.07
C GLU A 207 3.67 -6.39 -4.06
N ASN A 208 4.28 -5.88 -3.00
CA ASN A 208 4.85 -6.70 -1.92
C ASN A 208 3.81 -7.66 -1.34
N LEU A 209 2.60 -7.17 -1.10
CA LEU A 209 1.50 -8.01 -0.63
C LEU A 209 1.09 -9.09 -1.63
N LEU A 210 1.05 -8.78 -2.93
CA LEU A 210 0.69 -9.77 -3.95
C LEU A 210 1.80 -10.82 -4.15
N TYR A 211 3.07 -10.39 -4.13
CA TYR A 211 4.19 -11.31 -4.18
C TYR A 211 4.26 -12.19 -2.93
N THR A 212 3.90 -11.67 -1.75
CA THR A 212 3.76 -12.48 -0.53
C THR A 212 2.72 -13.59 -0.71
N TYR A 213 1.54 -13.29 -1.29
CA TYR A 213 0.56 -14.34 -1.62
C TYR A 213 1.16 -15.41 -2.54
N TRP A 214 1.86 -14.98 -3.59
CA TRP A 214 2.50 -15.87 -4.54
C TRP A 214 3.54 -16.78 -3.88
N ASP A 215 4.43 -16.22 -3.06
CA ASP A 215 5.50 -16.94 -2.37
C ASP A 215 4.92 -18.03 -1.44
N TYR A 216 3.90 -17.70 -0.64
CA TYR A 216 3.24 -18.67 0.25
C TYR A 216 2.44 -19.73 -0.51
N TYR A 217 1.76 -19.37 -1.60
CA TYR A 217 1.07 -20.33 -2.47
C TYR A 217 2.04 -21.32 -3.08
N LEU A 218 3.14 -20.81 -3.66
CA LEU A 218 4.17 -21.63 -4.28
C LEU A 218 4.82 -22.57 -3.27
N ALA A 219 5.18 -22.07 -2.09
CA ALA A 219 5.76 -22.87 -1.02
C ALA A 219 4.81 -23.99 -0.53
N LYS A 220 3.50 -23.73 -0.47
CA LYS A 220 2.52 -24.73 0.00
C LYS A 220 2.21 -25.80 -1.05
N TRP A 221 2.13 -25.42 -2.32
CA TRP A 221 1.56 -26.28 -3.36
C TRP A 221 2.57 -26.74 -4.43
N ALA A 222 3.81 -26.24 -4.39
CA ALA A 222 4.83 -26.43 -5.42
C ALA A 222 4.32 -26.10 -6.83
N LYS A 223 3.36 -25.17 -6.93
CA LYS A 223 2.70 -24.75 -8.16
C LYS A 223 2.40 -23.25 -8.09
N GLN A 224 2.34 -22.60 -9.25
CA GLN A 224 1.92 -21.21 -9.33
C GLN A 224 0.41 -21.09 -9.14
N PRO A 225 -0.07 -19.98 -8.52
CA PRO A 225 -1.50 -19.70 -8.45
C PRO A 225 -2.06 -19.42 -9.85
N THR A 226 -3.35 -19.70 -10.06
CA THR A 226 -4.00 -19.37 -11.34
C THR A 226 -4.23 -17.87 -11.45
N CYS A 227 -4.36 -17.34 -12.68
CA CYS A 227 -4.63 -15.92 -12.91
C CYS A 227 -5.88 -15.43 -12.15
N GLY A 228 -6.94 -16.24 -12.06
CA GLY A 228 -8.15 -15.88 -11.33
C GLY A 228 -7.94 -15.73 -9.81
N LEU A 229 -7.08 -16.56 -9.20
CA LEU A 229 -6.75 -16.43 -7.78
C LEU A 229 -5.90 -15.18 -7.52
N ILE A 230 -4.92 -14.92 -8.39
CA ILE A 230 -4.08 -13.71 -8.32
C ILE A 230 -4.95 -12.46 -8.45
N GLU A 231 -5.88 -12.44 -9.41
CA GLU A 231 -6.81 -11.34 -9.63
C GLU A 231 -7.70 -11.08 -8.40
N ASN A 232 -8.19 -12.14 -7.75
CA ASN A 232 -9.00 -12.01 -6.54
C ASN A 232 -8.22 -11.36 -5.40
N ILE A 233 -6.98 -11.79 -5.17
CA ILE A 233 -6.11 -11.20 -4.13
C ILE A 233 -5.74 -9.76 -4.48
N ALA A 234 -5.38 -9.48 -5.73
CA ALA A 234 -5.10 -8.12 -6.21
C ALA A 234 -6.30 -7.18 -5.99
N LYS A 235 -7.53 -7.66 -6.23
CA LYS A 235 -8.76 -6.90 -5.94
C LYS A 235 -8.87 -6.58 -4.45
N ILE A 236 -8.69 -7.55 -3.56
CA ILE A 236 -8.74 -7.32 -2.10
C ILE A 236 -7.67 -6.31 -1.68
N ILE A 237 -6.43 -6.47 -2.14
CA ILE A 237 -5.31 -5.55 -1.88
C ILE A 237 -5.67 -4.12 -2.31
N SER A 238 -6.22 -3.93 -3.52
CA SER A 238 -6.59 -2.60 -4.03
C SER A 238 -7.68 -1.91 -3.20
N TYR A 239 -8.52 -2.66 -2.48
CA TYR A 239 -9.53 -2.11 -1.55
C TYR A 239 -8.96 -1.81 -0.17
N ASN A 240 -8.02 -2.63 0.31
CA ASN A 240 -7.56 -2.60 1.69
C ASN A 240 -6.28 -1.80 1.91
N VAL A 241 -5.49 -1.61 0.86
CA VAL A 241 -4.26 -0.82 0.88
C VAL A 241 -4.46 0.37 -0.03
N PHE A 242 -4.70 1.56 0.53
CA PHE A 242 -5.29 2.68 -0.21
C PHE A 242 -4.56 4.01 0.02
N GLN A 243 -4.76 4.95 -0.90
CA GLN A 243 -4.11 6.27 -0.83
C GLN A 243 -4.91 7.21 0.05
N MET A 244 -4.30 7.79 1.09
CA MET A 244 -4.99 8.68 2.02
C MET A 244 -4.04 9.62 2.75
N ASP A 245 -4.52 10.84 3.01
CA ASP A 245 -3.99 11.73 4.03
C ASP A 245 -4.43 11.26 5.43
N GLY A 246 -3.48 10.78 6.23
CA GLY A 246 -3.74 10.31 7.59
C GLY A 246 -4.18 11.39 8.58
N LEU A 247 -4.00 12.68 8.28
CA LEU A 247 -4.43 13.79 9.12
C LEU A 247 -5.86 14.23 8.83
N THR A 248 -6.24 14.29 7.55
CA THR A 248 -7.56 14.80 7.13
C THR A 248 -8.55 13.69 6.75
N TYR A 249 -8.08 12.44 6.59
CA TYR A 249 -8.84 11.29 6.07
C TYR A 249 -9.38 11.52 4.65
N THR A 250 -8.70 12.35 3.88
CA THR A 250 -9.05 12.69 2.50
C THR A 250 -8.05 12.13 1.50
N ILE A 251 -8.41 12.13 0.22
CA ILE A 251 -7.48 11.81 -0.87
C ILE A 251 -6.42 12.92 -0.91
N PRO A 252 -5.12 12.58 -1.00
CA PRO A 252 -4.05 13.57 -1.06
C PRO A 252 -4.31 14.66 -2.09
N LEU A 253 -3.95 15.89 -1.74
CA LEU A 253 -4.01 17.05 -2.63
C LEU A 253 -5.41 17.41 -3.16
N THR A 254 -6.49 16.92 -2.52
CA THR A 254 -7.86 17.30 -2.88
C THR A 254 -8.44 18.43 -2.02
N GLU A 255 -7.86 18.68 -0.83
CA GLU A 255 -8.11 19.89 -0.05
C GLU A 255 -7.40 21.07 -0.71
N ARG A 256 -8.07 22.21 -0.79
CA ARG A 256 -7.51 23.42 -1.39
C ARG A 256 -7.84 24.64 -0.54
N LYS A 257 -6.93 25.61 -0.52
CA LYS A 257 -7.17 26.93 0.07
C LYS A 257 -7.44 27.90 -1.06
N GLU A 258 -8.58 28.57 -1.02
CA GLU A 258 -8.94 29.61 -1.97
C GLU A 258 -8.83 30.97 -1.27
N GLU A 259 -8.24 31.92 -1.99
CA GLU A 259 -8.16 33.32 -1.55
C GLU A 259 -9.54 33.96 -1.75
N VAL A 260 -10.12 34.48 -0.67
CA VAL A 260 -11.35 35.26 -0.73
C VAL A 260 -10.99 36.72 -0.54
N LYS A 261 -11.11 37.49 -1.62
CA LYS A 261 -11.00 38.95 -1.55
C LYS A 261 -12.30 39.49 -0.97
N GLN A 262 -12.27 40.00 0.26
CA GLN A 262 -13.36 40.82 0.76
C GLN A 262 -13.35 42.16 0.01
N SER A 263 -14.29 42.35 -0.92
CA SER A 263 -14.63 43.69 -1.39
C SER A 263 -15.45 44.39 -0.31
N GLN A 264 -14.81 45.02 0.67
CA GLN A 264 -15.52 45.97 1.52
C GLN A 264 -15.83 47.22 0.68
N LEU A 265 -17.12 47.54 0.54
CA LEU A 265 -17.56 48.85 0.03
C LEU A 265 -17.16 49.89 1.08
N LEU A 266 -15.95 50.44 0.95
CA LEU A 266 -15.45 51.50 1.83
C LEU A 266 -16.09 52.85 1.48
N LEU A 267 -16.56 53.52 2.52
CA LEU A 267 -16.98 54.92 2.48
C LEU A 267 -15.73 55.78 2.23
N VAL A 268 -15.82 56.64 1.21
CA VAL A 268 -14.74 57.50 0.69
C VAL A 268 -13.93 58.15 1.82
N GLY A 269 -12.65 57.79 1.95
CA GLY A 269 -11.68 58.53 2.78
C GLY A 269 -10.74 57.70 3.67
N PHE A 270 -10.92 56.38 3.80
CA PHE A 270 -10.02 55.51 4.57
C PHE A 270 -9.57 54.31 3.72
N GLU A 271 -8.28 54.22 3.44
CA GLU A 271 -7.64 53.03 2.87
C GLU A 271 -7.15 52.16 4.03
N GLU A 272 -7.91 51.12 4.39
CA GLU A 272 -7.39 50.02 5.20
C GLU A 272 -6.72 48.98 4.30
N PRO A 273 -5.65 48.30 4.75
CA PRO A 273 -5.02 47.24 3.96
C PRO A 273 -6.03 46.13 3.67
N GLU A 274 -6.07 45.64 2.43
CA GLU A 274 -6.92 44.50 2.04
C GLU A 274 -6.58 43.28 2.92
N GLU A 275 -7.49 42.91 3.83
CA GLU A 275 -7.37 41.66 4.57
C GLU A 275 -7.67 40.49 3.63
N VAL A 276 -6.62 39.72 3.33
CA VAL A 276 -6.73 38.49 2.53
C VAL A 276 -7.15 37.34 3.44
N GLU A 277 -8.43 36.95 3.36
CA GLU A 277 -8.92 35.75 4.05
C GLU A 277 -8.74 34.51 3.16
N TRP A 278 -8.34 33.40 3.78
CA TRP A 278 -8.19 32.11 3.11
C TRP A 278 -9.32 31.17 3.55
N VAL A 279 -10.10 30.66 2.60
CA VAL A 279 -11.12 29.65 2.86
C VAL A 279 -10.59 28.27 2.48
N THR A 280 -10.65 27.33 3.43
CA THR A 280 -10.30 25.93 3.17
C THR A 280 -11.50 25.20 2.60
N ILE A 281 -11.37 24.67 1.39
CA ILE A 281 -12.33 23.78 0.77
C ILE A 281 -11.96 22.34 1.15
N PRO A 282 -12.85 21.61 1.86
CA PRO A 282 -12.55 20.27 2.32
C PRO A 282 -12.15 19.32 1.21
N GLY A 283 -11.15 18.49 1.48
CA GLY A 283 -10.74 17.41 0.59
C GLY A 283 -11.82 16.35 0.38
N LYS A 284 -11.65 15.53 -0.66
CA LYS A 284 -12.53 14.39 -0.95
C LYS A 284 -12.24 13.27 0.05
N ARG A 285 -13.23 12.91 0.86
CA ARG A 285 -13.10 11.85 1.89
C ARG A 285 -12.83 10.48 1.27
N VAL A 286 -11.95 9.71 1.90
CA VAL A 286 -11.62 8.34 1.49
C VAL A 286 -12.72 7.37 1.87
N ARG A 287 -12.95 6.37 1.00
CA ARG A 287 -13.86 5.25 1.27
C ARG A 287 -13.10 3.93 1.27
N ILE A 288 -13.49 3.03 2.17
CA ILE A 288 -12.93 1.68 2.30
C ILE A 288 -14.03 0.62 2.15
N MET A 289 -13.66 -0.58 1.73
CA MET A 289 -14.59 -1.70 1.64
C MET A 289 -14.92 -2.22 3.04
N ASN A 290 -16.19 -2.19 3.42
CA ASN A 290 -16.72 -2.97 4.52
C ASN A 290 -17.05 -4.37 3.99
N TRP A 291 -16.17 -5.34 4.26
CA TRP A 291 -16.30 -6.71 3.76
C TRP A 291 -17.46 -7.50 4.38
N GLU A 292 -18.01 -7.08 5.52
CA GLU A 292 -19.18 -7.70 6.15
C GLU A 292 -20.47 -7.32 5.42
N THR A 293 -20.57 -6.07 4.96
CA THR A 293 -21.75 -5.56 4.24
C THR A 293 -21.56 -5.49 2.72
N ASN A 294 -20.34 -5.75 2.25
CA ASN A 294 -19.89 -5.59 0.87
C ASN A 294 -20.21 -4.21 0.27
N LYS A 295 -19.97 -3.15 1.05
CA LYS A 295 -20.23 -1.76 0.66
C LYS A 295 -19.03 -0.87 0.95
N MET A 296 -18.80 0.10 0.09
CA MET A 296 -17.83 1.17 0.34
C MET A 296 -18.40 2.15 1.37
N GLU A 297 -17.69 2.36 2.46
CA GLU A 297 -18.05 3.29 3.53
C GLU A 297 -16.94 4.34 3.72
N TYR A 298 -17.28 5.54 4.21
CA TYR A 298 -16.26 6.54 4.54
C TYR A 298 -15.35 6.04 5.66
N PHE A 299 -14.04 6.19 5.49
CA PHE A 299 -13.04 5.75 6.48
C PHE A 299 -13.25 6.41 7.85
N ASP A 300 -13.56 7.71 7.86
CA ASP A 300 -13.78 8.52 9.05
C ASP A 300 -15.21 8.43 9.62
N LYS A 301 -16.03 7.49 9.13
CA LYS A 301 -17.38 7.25 9.66
C LYS A 301 -17.30 6.86 11.14
N GLY A 302 -17.84 7.70 12.02
CA GLY A 302 -17.84 7.46 13.47
C GLY A 302 -16.62 8.01 14.22
N ILE A 303 -15.64 8.60 13.53
CA ILE A 303 -14.55 9.32 14.17
C ILE A 303 -15.08 10.69 14.62
N LYS A 304 -15.11 10.93 15.93
CA LYS A 304 -15.39 12.28 16.46
C LYS A 304 -14.21 13.18 16.10
N LYS A 305 -14.44 14.20 15.28
CA LYS A 305 -13.44 15.27 15.11
C LYS A 305 -13.39 16.05 16.42
N TYR A 306 -12.27 15.96 17.13
CA TYR A 306 -11.99 16.94 18.17
C TYR A 306 -11.73 18.27 17.46
N GLU A 307 -12.55 19.27 17.73
CA GLU A 307 -12.24 20.64 17.34
C GLU A 307 -10.90 21.00 17.99
N ARG A 308 -9.91 21.36 17.16
CA ARG A 308 -8.61 21.87 17.61
C ARG A 308 -8.72 23.36 17.90
#